data_AF-A0A914AA60-F1
#
_entry.id   AF-A0A914AA60-F1
#
_cell.length_a   1.000
_cell.length_b   1.000
_cell.length_c   1.000
_cell.angle_alpha   90.00
_cell.angle_beta   90.00
_cell.angle_gamma   90.00
#
_symmetry.space_group_name_H-M   'P 1'
#
loop_
_entity.id
_entity.type
_entity.pdbx_description
1 polymer ?
#
loop_
_entity_poly.entity_id
_entity_poly.type
_entity_poly.pdbx_seq_one_letter_code
_entity_poly.pdbx_strand_id
1 'polypeptide(L)'
;MQPCSVSKTIFFATVTLILSVFDSYAITSETLPGTRRADAILGDPDDTIFSGHAYRRIVGKSRLHCGATCAGNATGCLSFNYCHDTKVCELNSAGAAQHRQDLIHAEGCNYYDTSTRSVCGMVTDTTYYYRYLPSAVDVRRLEFWVQASHDAHVSLSPALPADPDELYEIVFGSGFNQWADIRRCALCPSEVDVPAPGVVSGSQFRGFWVTFDLHTGLLAAGREGQVTPIMQWVDPAPLDVKYVGFSTGWGSTGIFRYSCSM
;
A
#
# COMPACT_ATOMS: atom_id res chain seq x y z
N MET A 1 -17.37 -12.66 -57.07
CA MET A 1 -17.17 -12.99 -55.64
C MET A 1 -18.53 -13.41 -55.08
N GLN A 2 -18.65 -14.70 -54.73
CA GLN A 2 -19.88 -15.34 -54.26
C GLN A 2 -20.08 -15.07 -52.75
N PRO A 3 -21.29 -14.82 -52.25
CA PRO A 3 -21.55 -14.85 -50.81
C PRO A 3 -21.95 -16.26 -50.35
N CYS A 4 -21.31 -16.74 -49.27
CA CYS A 4 -21.71 -17.95 -48.57
C CYS A 4 -22.93 -17.68 -47.70
N SER A 5 -24.01 -18.44 -47.94
CA SER A 5 -25.17 -18.60 -47.07
C SER A 5 -24.97 -19.85 -46.22
N VAL A 6 -25.18 -19.76 -44.90
CA VAL A 6 -25.37 -20.95 -44.05
C VAL A 6 -26.59 -20.73 -43.15
N SER A 7 -27.44 -21.76 -43.18
CA SER A 7 -28.81 -21.82 -42.71
C SER A 7 -28.96 -21.97 -41.20
N LYS A 8 -30.09 -21.47 -40.69
CA LYS A 8 -30.58 -21.56 -39.31
C LYS A 8 -30.99 -22.99 -38.96
N THR A 9 -30.75 -23.42 -37.72
CA THR A 9 -31.56 -24.46 -37.06
C THR A 9 -31.77 -24.03 -35.61
N ILE A 10 -33.05 -23.83 -35.25
CA ILE A 10 -33.53 -23.40 -33.93
C ILE A 10 -34.08 -24.64 -33.23
N PHE A 11 -33.55 -24.97 -32.05
CA PHE A 11 -34.14 -25.96 -31.14
C PHE A 11 -35.01 -25.24 -30.10
N PHE A 12 -36.29 -25.62 -30.03
CA PHE A 12 -37.22 -25.20 -28.97
C PHE A 12 -37.08 -26.14 -27.77
N ALA A 13 -36.83 -25.58 -26.59
CA ALA A 13 -37.00 -26.27 -25.31
C ALA A 13 -38.06 -25.52 -24.49
N THR A 14 -39.20 -26.19 -24.29
CA THR A 14 -40.33 -25.73 -23.47
C THR A 14 -40.04 -26.01 -21.99
N VAL A 15 -40.08 -24.97 -21.15
CA VAL A 15 -40.06 -25.13 -19.68
C VAL A 15 -41.45 -24.85 -19.13
N THR A 16 -41.98 -25.82 -18.41
CA THR A 16 -43.33 -25.85 -17.84
C THR A 16 -43.34 -25.13 -16.50
N LEU A 17 -44.29 -24.20 -16.32
CA LEU A 17 -44.57 -23.49 -15.08
C LEU A 17 -45.38 -24.39 -14.14
N ILE A 18 -44.94 -24.57 -12.90
CA ILE A 18 -45.76 -25.13 -11.81
C ILE A 18 -45.89 -24.07 -10.72
N LEU A 19 -47.11 -23.59 -10.55
CA LEU A 19 -47.55 -22.77 -9.42
C LEU A 19 -48.03 -23.70 -8.31
N SER A 20 -47.53 -23.50 -7.09
CA SER A 20 -48.16 -24.00 -5.87
C SER A 20 -48.40 -22.84 -4.91
N VAL A 21 -49.68 -22.59 -4.64
CA VAL A 21 -50.22 -21.75 -3.57
C VAL A 21 -50.16 -22.56 -2.26
N PHE A 22 -49.91 -21.93 -1.11
CA PHE A 22 -50.70 -22.07 0.13
C PHE A 22 -50.18 -21.16 1.26
N ASP A 23 -51.13 -20.34 1.72
CA ASP A 23 -51.43 -19.79 3.03
C ASP A 23 -50.41 -19.12 3.96
N SER A 24 -50.79 -17.88 4.27
CA SER A 24 -50.38 -17.00 5.35
C SER A 24 -50.53 -17.67 6.73
N TYR A 25 -49.47 -17.63 7.53
CA TYR A 25 -49.56 -17.66 8.99
C TYR A 25 -48.70 -16.54 9.55
N ALA A 26 -49.33 -15.65 10.32
CA ALA A 26 -48.65 -14.65 11.12
C ALA A 26 -47.97 -15.33 12.31
N ILE A 27 -46.66 -15.14 12.48
CA ILE A 27 -45.94 -15.41 13.73
C ILE A 27 -45.00 -14.24 14.01
N THR A 28 -45.03 -13.85 15.28
CA THR A 28 -44.44 -12.73 16.00
C THR A 28 -42.91 -12.66 15.94
N SER A 29 -42.40 -11.43 15.86
CA SER A 29 -41.20 -10.89 16.54
C SER A 29 -40.06 -11.88 16.86
N GLU A 30 -39.04 -11.93 16.00
CA GLU A 30 -37.65 -12.18 16.41
C GLU A 30 -36.70 -11.43 15.47
N THR A 31 -35.91 -10.53 16.04
CA THR A 31 -34.94 -9.70 15.34
C THR A 31 -33.73 -10.53 14.89
N LEU A 32 -33.54 -10.68 13.59
CA LEU A 32 -32.29 -11.17 12.99
C LEU A 32 -31.16 -10.14 13.16
N PRO A 33 -30.02 -10.47 13.80
CA PRO A 33 -28.90 -9.56 13.92
C PRO A 33 -28.03 -9.66 12.65
N GLY A 34 -28.04 -8.65 11.78
CA GLY A 34 -27.25 -8.76 10.55
C GLY A 34 -27.16 -7.56 9.61
N THR A 35 -27.62 -6.37 9.96
CA THR A 35 -27.38 -5.18 9.13
C THR A 35 -27.07 -3.98 10.00
N ARG A 36 -25.78 -3.66 10.17
CA ARG A 36 -25.35 -2.34 10.65
C ARG A 36 -24.77 -1.53 9.48
N ARG A 37 -25.32 -0.33 9.33
CA ARG A 37 -24.86 0.75 8.47
C ARG A 37 -23.41 1.11 8.80
N ALA A 38 -22.69 1.59 7.80
CA ALA A 38 -21.34 2.12 7.91
C ALA A 38 -21.35 3.47 8.65
N ASP A 39 -21.44 3.40 9.98
CA ASP A 39 -21.15 4.53 10.87
C ASP A 39 -19.83 4.22 11.59
N ALA A 40 -19.02 5.26 11.81
CA ALA A 40 -17.65 5.17 12.32
C ALA A 40 -17.53 4.22 13.52
N ILE A 41 -16.70 3.17 13.37
CA ILE A 41 -16.37 2.23 14.45
C ILE A 41 -15.53 3.00 15.48
N LEU A 42 -16.19 3.59 16.47
CA LEU A 42 -15.61 3.71 17.79
C LEU A 42 -15.51 2.26 18.30
N GLY A 43 -14.28 1.73 18.35
CA GLY A 43 -14.03 0.38 18.84
C GLY A 43 -14.55 0.22 20.26
N ASP A 44 -14.99 -1.00 20.59
CA ASP A 44 -15.33 -1.37 21.96
C ASP A 44 -14.11 -1.09 22.87
N PRO A 45 -14.22 -0.26 23.91
CA PRO A 45 -13.11 0.01 24.82
C PRO A 45 -12.60 -1.23 25.57
N ASP A 46 -13.36 -2.33 25.60
CA ASP A 46 -12.93 -3.62 26.16
C ASP A 46 -12.22 -4.56 25.13
N ASP A 47 -12.13 -4.19 23.85
CA ASP A 47 -11.41 -4.95 22.79
C ASP A 47 -10.01 -4.35 22.47
N THR A 48 -9.53 -3.41 23.29
CA THR A 48 -8.19 -2.82 23.10
C THR A 48 -7.13 -3.74 23.69
N ILE A 49 -6.09 -4.03 22.90
CA ILE A 49 -5.00 -4.92 23.28
C ILE A 49 -4.16 -4.30 24.42
N PHE A 50 -4.13 -2.97 24.49
CA PHE A 50 -3.43 -2.18 25.52
C PHE A 50 -4.32 -1.02 26.02
N SER A 51 -4.44 -0.85 27.34
CA SER A 51 -5.64 -0.23 27.92
C SER A 51 -5.61 1.31 28.04
N GLY A 52 -6.76 1.93 27.72
CA GLY A 52 -7.17 3.27 28.17
C GLY A 52 -6.66 4.48 27.37
N HIS A 53 -5.76 4.28 26.41
CA HIS A 53 -5.11 5.34 25.64
C HIS A 53 -5.00 5.01 24.14
N ALA A 54 -5.39 3.80 23.72
CA ALA A 54 -5.66 3.46 22.34
C ALA A 54 -6.96 4.17 21.90
N TYR A 55 -6.88 5.01 20.87
CA TYR A 55 -8.03 5.78 20.38
C TYR A 55 -8.46 5.41 18.97
N ARG A 56 -7.65 4.61 18.26
CA ARG A 56 -7.97 4.14 16.91
C ARG A 56 -7.39 2.78 16.63
N ARG A 57 -8.22 1.88 16.13
CA ARG A 57 -7.84 0.54 15.68
C ARG A 57 -7.88 0.45 14.15
N ILE A 58 -6.84 -0.14 13.57
CA ILE A 58 -6.68 -0.37 12.12
C ILE A 58 -6.39 -1.87 11.93
N VAL A 59 -7.11 -2.55 11.04
CA VAL A 59 -6.99 -4.00 10.86
C VAL A 59 -6.61 -4.33 9.42
N GLY A 60 -5.81 -5.38 9.23
CA GLY A 60 -5.43 -5.92 7.92
C GLY A 60 -4.37 -5.08 7.18
N LYS A 61 -3.68 -4.19 7.88
CA LYS A 61 -2.67 -3.28 7.33
C LYS A 61 -1.28 -3.60 7.85
N SER A 62 -0.25 -3.13 7.17
CA SER A 62 1.15 -3.39 7.55
C SER A 62 1.57 -2.62 8.81
N ARG A 63 2.66 -3.04 9.46
CA ARG A 63 3.28 -2.25 10.54
C ARG A 63 3.65 -0.84 10.04
N LEU A 64 4.14 -0.74 8.81
CA LEU A 64 4.50 0.54 8.21
C LEU A 64 3.28 1.45 8.01
N HIS A 65 2.13 0.90 7.59
CA HIS A 65 0.85 1.63 7.56
C HIS A 65 0.54 2.23 8.93
N CYS A 66 0.64 1.39 9.96
CA CYS A 66 0.32 1.77 11.33
C CYS A 66 1.19 2.95 11.78
N GLY A 67 2.51 2.81 11.64
CA GLY A 67 3.45 3.87 12.01
C GLY A 67 3.37 5.12 11.13
N ALA A 68 3.15 4.98 9.82
CA ALA A 68 2.96 6.12 8.92
C ALA A 68 1.67 6.89 9.25
N THR A 69 0.60 6.18 9.60
CA THR A 69 -0.65 6.80 10.05
C THR A 69 -0.44 7.55 11.37
N CYS A 70 0.27 6.94 12.32
CA CYS A 70 0.64 7.58 13.58
C CYS A 70 1.48 8.85 13.35
N ALA A 71 2.49 8.78 12.47
CA ALA A 71 3.42 9.88 12.24
C ALA A 71 2.87 11.01 11.36
N GLY A 72 1.90 10.74 10.49
CA GLY A 72 1.49 11.67 9.43
C GLY A 72 0.04 12.17 9.50
N ASN A 73 -0.90 11.34 9.94
CA ASN A 73 -2.33 11.59 9.74
C ASN A 73 -3.17 11.51 11.03
N ALA A 74 -2.62 10.99 12.12
CA ALA A 74 -3.36 10.80 13.36
C ALA A 74 -2.94 11.86 14.39
N THR A 75 -3.79 12.87 14.58
CA THR A 75 -3.57 13.94 15.56
C THR A 75 -3.40 13.36 16.95
N GLY A 76 -2.29 13.70 17.61
CA GLY A 76 -2.02 13.25 18.98
C GLY A 76 -1.53 11.81 19.09
N CYS A 77 -1.17 11.13 17.99
CA CYS A 77 -0.52 9.83 18.09
C CYS A 77 0.89 9.96 18.68
N LEU A 78 1.15 9.30 19.80
CA LEU A 78 2.47 9.29 20.45
C LEU A 78 3.14 7.91 20.39
N SER A 79 2.34 6.85 20.25
CA SER A 79 2.82 5.49 20.05
C SER A 79 1.80 4.65 19.27
N PHE A 80 2.18 3.44 18.90
CA PHE A 80 1.24 2.47 18.39
C PHE A 80 1.65 1.05 18.75
N ASN A 81 0.67 0.17 18.81
CA ASN A 81 0.88 -1.27 18.94
C ASN A 81 0.58 -1.95 17.61
N TYR A 82 1.37 -2.96 17.26
CA TYR A 82 1.14 -3.74 16.05
C TYR A 82 1.29 -5.23 16.30
N CYS A 83 0.23 -5.97 16.02
CA CYS A 83 0.17 -7.42 16.10
C CYS A 83 0.44 -8.04 14.74
N HIS A 84 1.53 -8.81 14.64
CA HIS A 84 2.02 -9.29 13.34
C HIS A 84 1.11 -10.35 12.73
N ASP A 85 0.65 -11.30 13.53
CA ASP A 85 -0.16 -12.42 13.07
C ASP A 85 -1.54 -11.97 12.61
N THR A 86 -2.18 -11.09 13.39
CA THR A 86 -3.54 -10.59 13.14
C THR A 86 -3.57 -9.33 12.28
N LYS A 87 -2.41 -8.69 12.04
CA LYS A 87 -2.28 -7.39 11.34
C LYS A 87 -3.16 -6.31 11.95
N VAL A 88 -3.27 -6.33 13.28
CA VAL A 88 -4.02 -5.33 14.06
C VAL A 88 -3.05 -4.25 14.53
N CYS A 89 -3.45 -3.01 14.32
CA CYS A 89 -2.75 -1.80 14.68
C CYS A 89 -3.63 -0.99 15.64
N GLU A 90 -3.06 -0.52 16.73
CA GLU A 90 -3.73 0.39 17.67
C GLU A 90 -2.89 1.66 17.82
N LEU A 91 -3.48 2.80 17.48
CA LEU A 91 -2.87 4.11 17.64
C LEU A 91 -3.19 4.67 19.01
N ASN A 92 -2.16 5.20 19.66
CA ASN A 92 -2.19 5.54 21.07
C ASN A 92 -1.90 7.02 21.28
N SER A 93 -2.65 7.68 22.16
CA SER A 93 -2.46 9.09 22.51
C SER A 93 -1.47 9.30 23.64
N ALA A 94 -0.72 8.26 24.00
CA ALA A 94 0.27 8.27 25.07
C ALA A 94 1.52 7.49 24.66
N GLY A 95 2.66 7.83 25.26
CA GLY A 95 3.94 7.14 25.05
C GLY A 95 4.35 6.28 26.25
N ALA A 96 5.46 5.57 26.10
CA ALA A 96 5.96 4.60 27.08
C ALA A 96 6.25 5.21 28.47
N ALA A 97 6.58 6.50 28.51
CA ALA A 97 6.80 7.22 29.76
C ALA A 97 5.53 7.37 30.61
N GLN A 98 4.37 7.46 29.96
CA GLN A 98 3.07 7.63 30.63
C GLN A 98 2.44 6.29 30.98
N HIS A 99 2.66 5.26 30.14
CA HIS A 99 2.08 3.94 30.32
C HIS A 99 3.14 2.84 30.08
N ARG A 100 3.95 2.56 31.11
CA ARG A 100 5.00 1.53 31.03
C ARG A 100 4.44 0.11 30.88
N GLN A 101 3.20 -0.12 31.29
CA GLN A 101 2.55 -1.42 31.13
C GLN A 101 2.34 -1.83 29.67
N ASP A 102 2.28 -0.88 28.73
CA ASP A 102 2.10 -1.20 27.30
C ASP A 102 3.40 -1.68 26.65
N LEU A 103 4.52 -1.59 27.36
CA LEU A 103 5.76 -2.26 26.99
C LEU A 103 5.69 -3.78 27.22
N ILE A 104 4.75 -4.24 28.06
CA ILE A 104 4.58 -5.66 28.41
C ILE A 104 3.76 -6.32 27.31
N HIS A 105 4.41 -7.16 26.50
CA HIS A 105 3.84 -7.76 25.29
C HIS A 105 2.52 -8.52 25.54
N ALA A 106 1.46 -8.11 24.84
CA ALA A 106 0.45 -9.05 24.39
C ALA A 106 1.08 -9.99 23.36
N GLU A 107 0.79 -11.29 23.44
CA GLU A 107 1.39 -12.30 22.56
C GLU A 107 1.17 -11.94 21.09
N GLY A 108 2.26 -11.92 20.31
CA GLY A 108 2.25 -11.55 18.88
C GLY A 108 2.18 -10.05 18.58
N CYS A 109 2.14 -9.17 19.60
CA CYS A 109 2.02 -7.72 19.46
C CYS A 109 3.23 -6.97 20.01
N ASN A 110 3.76 -6.03 19.21
CA ASN A 110 4.88 -5.20 19.58
C ASN A 110 4.45 -3.74 19.76
N TYR A 111 4.97 -3.10 20.79
CA TYR A 111 4.86 -1.66 21.01
C TYR A 111 5.90 -0.88 20.20
N TYR A 112 5.49 0.25 19.64
CA TYR A 112 6.36 1.16 18.88
C TYR A 112 6.15 2.59 19.35
N ASP A 113 7.23 3.19 19.87
CA ASP A 113 7.24 4.60 20.25
C ASP A 113 7.57 5.47 19.03
N THR A 114 6.90 6.60 18.87
CA THR A 114 7.25 7.57 17.80
C THR A 114 8.68 8.11 17.96
N SER A 115 9.22 8.16 19.17
CA SER A 115 10.61 8.57 19.44
C SER A 115 11.66 7.59 18.91
N THR A 116 11.32 6.29 18.80
CA THR A 116 12.25 5.26 18.34
C THR A 116 12.53 5.29 16.84
N ARG A 117 11.90 6.22 16.09
CA ARG A 117 12.04 6.36 14.63
C ARG A 117 11.92 4.99 13.93
N SER A 118 10.83 4.27 14.16
CA SER A 118 10.55 3.02 13.43
C SER A 118 10.01 3.27 12.01
N VAL A 119 9.57 4.51 11.75
CA VAL A 119 9.15 5.03 10.46
C VAL A 119 9.89 6.34 10.20
N CYS A 120 10.58 6.40 9.07
CA CYS A 120 11.34 7.55 8.61
C CYS A 120 10.51 8.37 7.63
N GLY A 121 10.89 9.64 7.48
CA GLY A 121 10.28 10.55 6.53
C GLY A 121 11.30 11.16 5.60
N MET A 122 10.94 11.34 4.34
CA MET A 122 11.69 12.14 3.38
C MET A 122 10.75 13.09 2.66
N VAL A 123 11.19 14.33 2.50
CA VAL A 123 10.45 15.35 1.75
C VAL A 123 11.22 15.66 0.48
N THR A 124 10.49 15.71 -0.63
CA THR A 124 10.99 16.13 -1.93
C THR A 124 10.41 17.50 -2.28
N ASP A 125 11.21 18.32 -2.95
CA ASP A 125 10.79 19.62 -3.48
C ASP A 125 10.34 19.46 -4.94
N THR A 126 10.11 20.60 -5.62
CA THR A 126 9.62 20.65 -7.00
C THR A 126 10.69 20.34 -8.04
N THR A 127 11.88 19.90 -7.62
CA THR A 127 13.00 19.57 -8.52
C THR A 127 13.17 18.07 -8.65
N TYR A 128 13.45 17.63 -9.88
CA TYR A 128 13.80 16.25 -10.16
C TYR A 128 15.24 15.98 -9.69
N TYR A 129 15.37 15.55 -8.44
CA TYR A 129 16.63 15.14 -7.83
C TYR A 129 16.37 14.05 -6.79
N TYR A 130 17.13 12.95 -6.87
CA TYR A 130 16.99 11.84 -5.94
C TYR A 130 17.74 12.07 -4.64
N ARG A 131 17.06 11.77 -3.54
CA ARG A 131 17.63 11.73 -2.19
C ARG A 131 17.83 10.27 -1.82
N TYR A 132 19.08 9.83 -1.81
CA TYR A 132 19.43 8.41 -1.64
C TYR A 132 19.67 8.02 -0.19
N LEU A 133 19.35 6.76 0.10
CA LEU A 133 19.57 6.07 1.35
C LEU A 133 20.21 4.71 1.04
N PRO A 134 21.07 4.17 1.93
CA PRO A 134 21.51 2.79 1.79
C PRO A 134 20.30 1.86 1.88
N SER A 135 20.28 0.84 1.02
CA SER A 135 19.48 -0.37 1.19
C SER A 135 20.29 -1.35 2.01
N ALA A 136 19.70 -1.97 3.03
CA ALA A 136 20.31 -3.10 3.68
C ALA A 136 20.51 -4.22 2.66
N VAL A 137 21.62 -4.92 2.82
CA VAL A 137 22.15 -5.94 1.90
C VAL A 137 21.11 -7.03 1.59
N ASP A 138 20.19 -7.30 2.53
CA ASP A 138 19.20 -8.37 2.42
C ASP A 138 17.79 -7.89 2.01
N VAL A 139 17.59 -6.59 1.79
CA VAL A 139 16.27 -6.08 1.41
C VAL A 139 16.02 -6.29 -0.08
N ARG A 140 15.05 -7.18 -0.38
CA ARG A 140 14.53 -7.46 -1.73
C ARG A 140 13.14 -6.87 -1.97
N ARG A 141 12.63 -6.15 -0.97
CA ARG A 141 11.30 -5.56 -0.98
C ARG A 141 11.32 -4.24 -0.23
N LEU A 142 11.17 -3.17 -0.98
CA LEU A 142 10.90 -1.86 -0.44
C LEU A 142 9.40 -1.70 -0.21
N GLU A 143 9.00 -1.28 0.98
CA GLU A 143 7.65 -0.80 1.25
C GLU A 143 7.72 0.67 1.66
N PHE A 144 6.86 1.49 1.06
CA PHE A 144 6.85 2.92 1.32
C PHE A 144 5.46 3.50 1.09
N TRP A 145 5.27 4.70 1.60
CA TRP A 145 4.05 5.47 1.54
C TRP A 145 4.37 6.84 1.00
N VAL A 146 3.51 7.38 0.15
CA VAL A 146 3.73 8.70 -0.42
C VAL A 146 2.44 9.50 -0.48
N GLN A 147 2.54 10.79 -0.14
CA GLN A 147 1.57 11.83 -0.46
C GLN A 147 2.24 12.76 -1.47
N ALA A 148 1.72 12.77 -2.70
CA ALA A 148 2.21 13.57 -3.82
C ALA A 148 1.11 13.69 -4.87
N SER A 149 1.01 14.85 -5.53
CA SER A 149 -0.04 15.11 -6.53
C SER A 149 0.15 14.31 -7.82
N HIS A 150 1.39 14.09 -8.21
CA HIS A 150 1.81 13.30 -9.37
C HIS A 150 3.29 12.92 -9.26
N ASP A 151 3.72 12.01 -10.14
CA ASP A 151 5.11 11.63 -10.39
C ASP A 151 5.87 11.31 -9.10
N ALA A 152 5.51 10.26 -8.37
CA ALA A 152 6.31 9.77 -7.25
C ALA A 152 7.37 8.78 -7.77
N HIS A 153 8.65 9.14 -7.63
CA HIS A 153 9.76 8.34 -8.17
C HIS A 153 10.46 7.57 -7.06
N VAL A 154 10.80 6.32 -7.38
CA VAL A 154 11.74 5.48 -6.64
C VAL A 154 12.90 5.15 -7.59
N SER A 155 14.12 5.43 -7.16
CA SER A 155 15.34 4.97 -7.83
C SER A 155 15.93 3.80 -7.06
N LEU A 156 16.34 2.74 -7.76
CA LEU A 156 17.12 1.64 -7.21
C LEU A 156 18.49 1.63 -7.92
N SER A 157 19.55 1.93 -7.18
CA SER A 157 20.89 2.12 -7.73
C SER A 157 21.90 1.14 -7.14
N PRO A 158 22.87 0.63 -7.92
CA PRO A 158 23.95 -0.22 -7.43
C PRO A 158 25.08 0.58 -6.77
N ALA A 159 25.14 1.90 -6.98
CA ALA A 159 26.24 2.74 -6.51
C ALA A 159 25.78 4.15 -6.08
N LEU A 160 26.62 4.81 -5.28
CA LEU A 160 26.59 6.26 -5.06
C LEU A 160 27.95 6.89 -5.42
N PRO A 161 27.97 8.04 -6.13
CA PRO A 161 26.81 8.72 -6.74
C PRO A 161 26.13 7.82 -7.79
N ALA A 162 24.79 7.91 -7.89
CA ALA A 162 24.05 7.09 -8.83
C ALA A 162 24.34 7.53 -10.27
N ASP A 163 24.63 6.57 -11.14
CA ASP A 163 24.74 6.79 -12.57
C ASP A 163 23.32 6.87 -13.16
N PRO A 164 22.93 7.97 -13.83
CA PRO A 164 21.60 8.08 -14.45
C PRO A 164 21.36 7.01 -15.53
N ASP A 165 22.40 6.43 -16.12
CA ASP A 165 22.28 5.37 -17.12
C ASP A 165 22.28 3.95 -16.50
N GLU A 166 22.56 3.83 -15.20
CA GLU A 166 22.67 2.55 -14.49
C GLU A 166 21.84 2.53 -13.18
N LEU A 167 20.52 2.65 -13.31
CA LEU A 167 19.57 2.52 -12.20
C LEU A 167 18.22 1.96 -12.69
N TYR A 168 17.38 1.50 -11.77
CA TYR A 168 15.95 1.36 -12.06
C TYR A 168 15.22 2.61 -11.63
N GLU A 169 14.41 3.18 -12.50
CA GLU A 169 13.47 4.24 -12.16
C GLU A 169 12.05 3.67 -12.19
N ILE A 170 11.41 3.68 -11.04
CA ILE A 170 10.03 3.23 -10.83
C ILE A 170 9.20 4.47 -10.54
N VAL A 171 8.22 4.76 -11.40
CA VAL A 171 7.39 5.97 -11.28
C VAL A 171 5.95 5.57 -11.03
N PHE A 172 5.37 6.06 -9.94
CA PHE A 172 3.95 5.97 -9.68
C PHE A 172 3.31 7.32 -9.98
N GLY A 173 2.38 7.31 -10.93
CA GLY A 173 1.62 8.49 -11.31
C GLY A 173 2.39 9.39 -12.28
N SER A 174 3.12 8.81 -13.22
CA SER A 174 3.75 9.55 -14.30
C SER A 174 2.71 10.21 -15.22
N GLY A 175 3.15 11.21 -15.99
CA GLY A 175 2.28 11.94 -16.91
C GLY A 175 1.17 12.70 -16.20
N PHE A 176 1.49 13.34 -15.08
CA PHE A 176 0.52 14.01 -14.20
C PHE A 176 -0.52 13.05 -13.60
N ASN A 177 -0.01 11.98 -12.96
CA ASN A 177 -0.80 10.98 -12.22
C ASN A 177 -1.72 10.12 -13.11
N GLN A 178 -1.25 9.77 -14.32
CA GLN A 178 -2.01 8.97 -15.29
C GLN A 178 -1.45 7.56 -15.50
N TRP A 179 -0.15 7.37 -15.30
CA TRP A 179 0.56 6.13 -15.64
C TRP A 179 1.43 5.64 -14.48
N ALA A 180 1.90 4.41 -14.59
CA ALA A 180 2.99 3.88 -13.79
C ALA A 180 4.04 3.28 -14.71
N ASP A 181 5.32 3.57 -14.43
CA ASP A 181 6.45 3.18 -15.29
C ASP A 181 7.51 2.38 -14.54
N ILE A 182 8.15 1.47 -15.26
CA ILE A 182 9.47 0.92 -14.95
C ILE A 182 10.43 1.33 -16.09
N ARG A 183 11.58 1.90 -15.72
CA ARG A 183 12.65 2.32 -16.63
C ARG A 183 13.99 1.78 -16.16
N ARG A 184 14.91 1.57 -17.10
CA ARG A 184 16.28 1.05 -16.83
C ARG A 184 17.36 2.13 -16.70
N CYS A 185 16.94 3.39 -16.65
CA CYS A 185 17.73 4.61 -16.52
C CYS A 185 16.82 5.76 -16.09
N ALA A 186 17.41 6.87 -15.64
CA ALA A 186 16.68 8.08 -15.30
C ALA A 186 16.11 8.74 -16.55
N LEU A 187 14.80 8.99 -16.57
CA LEU A 187 14.09 9.73 -17.63
C LEU A 187 14.16 9.11 -19.03
N CYS A 188 14.62 7.88 -19.16
CA CYS A 188 14.69 7.18 -20.43
C CYS A 188 13.34 6.50 -20.76
N PRO A 189 13.18 5.92 -21.97
CA PRO A 189 11.97 5.21 -22.33
C PRO A 189 11.60 4.10 -21.32
N SER A 190 10.31 3.92 -21.08
CA SER A 190 9.81 2.87 -20.20
C SER A 190 10.02 1.50 -20.81
N GLU A 191 10.50 0.56 -20.01
CA GLU A 191 10.47 -0.88 -20.31
C GLU A 191 9.05 -1.43 -20.15
N VAL A 192 8.31 -0.85 -19.20
CA VAL A 192 6.89 -1.10 -18.96
C VAL A 192 6.21 0.21 -18.57
N ASP A 193 5.12 0.54 -19.25
CA ASP A 193 4.18 1.58 -18.87
C ASP A 193 2.76 1.02 -18.78
N VAL A 194 2.01 1.40 -17.75
CA VAL A 194 0.66 0.88 -17.51
C VAL A 194 -0.28 2.03 -17.11
N PRO A 195 -1.50 2.12 -17.67
CA PRO A 195 -2.48 3.10 -17.22
C PRO A 195 -2.78 2.92 -15.73
N ALA A 196 -2.56 3.97 -14.95
CA ALA A 196 -2.75 3.99 -13.50
C ALA A 196 -3.28 5.35 -13.01
N PRO A 197 -4.43 5.82 -13.52
CA PRO A 197 -4.95 7.14 -13.20
C PRO A 197 -5.24 7.29 -11.71
N GLY A 198 -4.74 8.38 -11.11
CA GLY A 198 -4.95 8.68 -9.69
C GLY A 198 -4.24 7.70 -8.75
N VAL A 199 -3.17 7.03 -9.21
CA VAL A 199 -2.43 6.06 -8.41
C VAL A 199 -1.81 6.67 -7.17
N VAL A 200 -1.32 7.93 -7.23
CA VAL A 200 -0.90 8.74 -6.08
C VAL A 200 -1.97 9.78 -5.70
N SER A 201 -1.81 10.45 -4.56
CA SER A 201 -2.71 11.52 -4.12
C SER A 201 -1.97 12.62 -3.36
N GLY A 202 -2.24 13.88 -3.69
CA GLY A 202 -1.69 15.04 -2.98
C GLY A 202 -2.36 15.30 -1.63
N SER A 203 -3.55 14.71 -1.39
CA SER A 203 -4.30 14.91 -0.14
C SER A 203 -4.25 13.72 0.82
N GLN A 204 -3.81 12.56 0.36
CA GLN A 204 -3.80 11.33 1.14
C GLN A 204 -2.54 10.52 0.85
N PHE A 205 -1.92 9.99 1.90
CA PHE A 205 -0.88 8.99 1.69
C PHE A 205 -1.46 7.74 1.03
N ARG A 206 -0.68 7.16 0.12
CA ARG A 206 -0.94 5.85 -0.47
C ARG A 206 0.29 4.97 -0.31
N GLY A 207 0.08 3.72 0.09
CA GLY A 207 1.13 2.74 0.31
C GLY A 207 1.42 1.91 -0.95
N PHE A 208 2.70 1.60 -1.15
CA PHE A 208 3.23 0.83 -2.27
C PHE A 208 4.32 -0.13 -1.81
N TRP A 209 4.56 -1.13 -2.64
CA TRP A 209 5.72 -2.00 -2.52
C TRP A 209 6.44 -2.08 -3.87
N VAL A 210 7.76 -2.28 -3.80
CA VAL A 210 8.63 -2.59 -4.94
C VAL A 210 9.49 -3.77 -4.55
N THR A 211 9.48 -4.83 -5.35
CA THR A 211 10.35 -5.99 -5.18
C THR A 211 11.35 -6.05 -6.32
N PHE A 212 12.60 -6.35 -5.99
CA PHE A 212 13.69 -6.51 -6.94
C PHE A 212 14.51 -7.73 -6.53
N ASP A 213 14.83 -8.58 -7.49
CA ASP A 213 15.59 -9.81 -7.24
C ASP A 213 16.77 -9.91 -8.22
N LEU A 214 17.98 -9.89 -7.67
CA LEU A 214 19.22 -9.93 -8.44
C LEU A 214 19.42 -11.24 -9.21
N HIS A 215 18.87 -12.36 -8.74
CA HIS A 215 19.11 -13.67 -9.35
C HIS A 215 18.17 -13.96 -10.52
N THR A 216 16.93 -13.51 -10.42
CA THR A 216 15.88 -13.72 -11.43
C THR A 216 15.72 -12.52 -12.35
N GLY A 217 16.19 -11.35 -11.96
CA GLY A 217 15.97 -10.08 -12.64
C GLY A 217 14.55 -9.54 -12.50
N LEU A 218 13.69 -10.17 -11.70
CA LEU A 218 12.32 -9.72 -11.53
C LEU A 218 12.26 -8.40 -10.77
N LEU A 219 11.70 -7.38 -11.41
CA LEU A 219 11.31 -6.12 -10.81
C LEU A 219 9.78 -5.99 -10.89
N ALA A 220 9.13 -5.80 -9.75
CA ALA A 220 7.68 -5.65 -9.69
C ALA A 220 7.28 -4.60 -8.67
N ALA A 221 6.18 -3.89 -8.95
CA ALA A 221 5.70 -2.79 -8.15
C ALA A 221 4.18 -2.84 -8.02
N GLY A 222 3.66 -2.61 -6.82
CA GLY A 222 2.22 -2.73 -6.53
C GLY A 222 1.74 -1.92 -5.34
N ARG A 223 0.43 -1.98 -5.07
CA ARG A 223 -0.19 -1.27 -3.95
C ARG A 223 -0.05 -2.05 -2.66
N GLU A 224 0.05 -1.33 -1.54
CA GLU A 224 0.01 -1.95 -0.21
C GLU A 224 -1.23 -2.85 -0.05
N GLY A 225 -1.00 -4.06 0.47
CA GLY A 225 -2.06 -5.03 0.76
C GLY A 225 -2.57 -5.77 -0.47
N GLN A 226 -2.07 -5.44 -1.67
CA GLN A 226 -2.34 -6.19 -2.89
C GLN A 226 -1.16 -7.10 -3.22
N VAL A 227 -1.46 -8.36 -3.54
CA VAL A 227 -0.46 -9.35 -3.99
C VAL A 227 -0.13 -9.14 -5.47
N THR A 228 -1.13 -8.78 -6.27
CA THR A 228 -0.96 -8.52 -7.70
C THR A 228 -0.21 -7.20 -7.93
N PRO A 229 0.88 -7.19 -8.73
CA PRO A 229 1.56 -5.95 -9.09
C PRO A 229 0.69 -5.06 -9.98
N ILE A 230 0.94 -3.76 -9.93
CA ILE A 230 0.49 -2.80 -10.96
C ILE A 230 1.31 -3.04 -12.24
N MET A 231 2.61 -3.25 -12.09
CA MET A 231 3.57 -3.40 -13.19
C MET A 231 4.71 -4.33 -12.78
N GLN A 232 5.25 -5.06 -13.74
CA GLN A 232 6.37 -5.97 -13.55
C GLN A 232 7.19 -6.11 -14.83
N TRP A 233 8.48 -6.34 -14.68
CA TRP A 233 9.44 -6.52 -15.76
C TRP A 233 10.56 -7.46 -15.30
N VAL A 234 11.22 -8.14 -16.24
CA VAL A 234 12.36 -9.02 -15.96
C VAL A 234 13.56 -8.45 -16.69
N ASP A 235 14.53 -7.93 -15.94
CA ASP A 235 15.78 -7.42 -16.48
C ASP A 235 16.70 -8.57 -16.89
N PRO A 236 17.15 -8.65 -18.16
CA PRO A 236 18.13 -9.65 -18.59
C PRO A 236 19.53 -9.45 -17.97
N ALA A 237 19.85 -8.27 -17.43
CA ALA A 237 21.13 -7.93 -16.82
C ALA A 237 20.91 -7.15 -15.49
N PRO A 238 20.46 -7.84 -14.43
CA PRO A 238 19.98 -7.20 -13.23
C PRO A 238 21.06 -6.47 -12.44
N LEU A 239 20.67 -5.35 -11.82
CA LEU A 239 21.53 -4.53 -10.97
C LEU A 239 21.56 -5.05 -9.53
N ASP A 240 22.77 -5.06 -8.96
CA ASP A 240 23.01 -5.30 -7.54
C ASP A 240 22.62 -4.06 -6.73
N VAL A 241 21.31 -3.87 -6.50
CA VAL A 241 20.73 -2.70 -5.83
C VAL A 241 21.28 -2.55 -4.41
N LYS A 242 21.90 -1.40 -4.13
CA LYS A 242 22.47 -1.04 -2.82
C LYS A 242 21.88 0.24 -2.23
N TYR A 243 21.17 1.00 -3.05
CA TYR A 243 20.64 2.31 -2.65
C TYR A 243 19.23 2.51 -3.16
N VAL A 244 18.40 3.11 -2.31
CA VAL A 244 17.04 3.55 -2.65
C VAL A 244 17.02 5.06 -2.65
N GLY A 245 16.59 5.65 -3.76
CA GLY A 245 16.38 7.08 -3.90
C GLY A 245 14.91 7.42 -3.99
N PHE A 246 14.47 8.50 -3.34
CA PHE A 246 13.14 9.06 -3.56
C PHE A 246 13.23 10.42 -4.25
N SER A 247 12.30 10.67 -5.16
CA SER A 247 12.11 11.97 -5.81
C SER A 247 10.66 12.17 -6.20
N THR A 248 10.35 13.38 -6.66
CA THR A 248 9.13 13.68 -7.37
C THR A 248 9.45 14.33 -8.72
N GLY A 249 8.52 14.22 -9.67
CA GLY A 249 8.64 14.93 -10.95
C GLY A 249 8.62 16.45 -10.77
N TRP A 250 9.05 17.17 -11.81
CA TRP A 250 9.08 18.63 -11.78
C TRP A 250 7.72 19.24 -11.40
N GLY A 251 7.75 20.22 -10.50
CA GLY A 251 6.54 20.90 -10.03
C GLY A 251 5.69 20.12 -9.03
N SER A 252 6.06 18.87 -8.71
CA SER A 252 5.42 18.07 -7.66
C SER A 252 6.28 18.05 -6.41
N THR A 253 5.67 18.15 -5.24
CA THR A 253 6.31 17.85 -3.96
C THR A 253 5.82 16.51 -3.44
N GLY A 254 6.62 15.88 -2.58
CA GLY A 254 6.31 14.58 -2.03
C GLY A 254 6.70 14.46 -0.57
N ILE A 255 5.86 13.79 0.22
CA ILE A 255 6.20 13.32 1.55
C ILE A 255 6.20 11.80 1.50
N PHE A 256 7.36 11.19 1.72
CA PHE A 256 7.56 9.75 1.74
C PHE A 256 7.69 9.26 3.18
N ARG A 257 7.08 8.11 3.48
CA ARG A 257 7.25 7.38 4.75
C ARG A 257 7.68 5.94 4.46
N TYR A 258 8.72 5.48 5.15
CA TYR A 258 9.35 4.18 4.92
C TYR A 258 9.97 3.66 6.22
N SER A 259 10.37 2.38 6.25
CA SER A 259 11.04 1.81 7.42
C SER A 259 12.41 2.45 7.63
N CYS A 260 12.78 2.88 8.85
CA CYS A 260 14.12 3.47 9.05
C CYS A 260 15.26 2.47 8.90
N SER A 261 15.01 1.19 9.15
CA SER A 261 15.88 0.09 8.75
C SER A 261 15.40 -0.40 7.38
N MET A 262 15.95 0.21 6.34
CA MET A 262 15.89 -0.29 4.96
C MET A 262 17.16 -1.01 4.63
#